data_AF-A0A2V9NG39-F1
#
_entry.id   AF-A0A2V9NG39-F1
#
_cell.length_a   1.000
_cell.length_b   1.000
_cell.length_c   1.000
_cell.angle_alpha   90.00
_cell.angle_beta   90.00
_cell.angle_gamma   90.00
#
_symmetry.space_group_name_H-M   'P 1'
#
loop_
_entity.id
_entity.type
_entity.pdbx_description
1 polymer ?
#
loop_
_entity_poly.entity_id
_entity_poly.type
_entity_poly.pdbx_seq_one_letter_code
_entity_poly.pdbx_strand_id
1 'polypeptide(L)' 'MSYKVKLEGELLDNAKKCAEKSGYASVDEFVLHAVEKEIKRVMPDEGGGESKETVKKRLQGLGYIE' A
#
# COMPACT_ATOMS: atom_id res chain seq x y z
N MET A 1 17.21 -2.99 11.01
CA MET A 1 18.23 -2.84 9.95
C MET A 1 17.61 -2.04 8.82
N SER A 2 18.31 -1.05 8.25
CA SER A 2 17.84 -0.31 7.08
C SER A 2 18.42 -0.91 5.80
N TYR A 3 17.60 -1.03 4.76
CA TYR A 3 18.01 -1.52 3.44
C TYR A 3 17.70 -0.45 2.39
N LYS A 4 18.65 -0.19 1.49
CA LYS A 4 18.50 0.85 0.45
C LYS A 4 18.40 0.20 -0.92
N VAL A 5 17.33 0.52 -1.64
CA VAL A 5 17.12 0.09 -3.03
C VAL A 5 17.43 1.26 -3.96
N LYS A 6 18.21 1.02 -5.01
CA LYS A 6 18.50 2.03 -6.03
C LYS A 6 17.47 1.91 -7.16
N LEU A 7 16.80 3.02 -7.48
CA LEU A 7 15.90 3.14 -8.63
C LEU A 7 16.56 4.09 -9.65
N GLU A 8 16.70 3.66 -10.90
CA GLU A 8 17.39 4.44 -11.93
C GLU A 8 16.63 4.44 -13.26
N GLY A 9 17.02 5.38 -14.14
CA GLY A 9 16.50 5.48 -15.49
C GLY A 9 14.99 5.72 -15.54
N GLU A 10 14.33 5.04 -16.47
CA GLU A 10 12.90 5.19 -16.72
C GLU A 10 12.02 4.80 -15.52
N LEU A 11 12.47 3.84 -14.70
CA LEU A 11 11.73 3.40 -13.52
C LEU A 11 11.59 4.54 -12.50
N LEU A 12 12.67 5.30 -12.25
CA LEU A 12 12.64 6.45 -11.36
C LEU A 12 11.77 7.59 -11.93
N ASP A 13 11.84 7.84 -13.23
CA ASP A 13 11.03 8.85 -13.90
C ASP A 13 9.52 8.52 -13.83
N ASN A 14 9.16 7.26 -14.07
CA ASN A 14 7.79 6.79 -13.93
C ASN A 14 7.33 6.87 -12.46
N ALA A 15 8.16 6.49 -11.50
CA ALA A 15 7.84 6.61 -10.08
C ALA A 15 7.58 8.07 -9.67
N LYS A 16 8.38 9.02 -10.18
CA LYS A 16 8.15 10.47 -9.99
C LYS A 16 6.80 10.91 -10.54
N LYS A 17 6.49 10.56 -11.78
CA LYS A 17 5.21 10.89 -12.42
C LYS A 17 4.02 10.27 -11.68
N CYS A 18 4.15 9.03 -11.21
CA CYS A 18 3.12 8.36 -10.42
C CYS A 18 2.90 9.03 -9.07
N ALA A 19 3.98 9.42 -8.37
CA ALA A 19 3.92 10.13 -7.10
C ALA A 19 3.15 11.45 -7.25
N GLU A 20 3.52 12.28 -8.23
CA GLU A 20 2.88 13.56 -8.51
C GLU A 20 1.39 13.40 -8.88
N LYS A 21 1.07 12.50 -9.81
CA LYS A 21 -0.31 12.24 -10.24
C LYS A 21 -1.21 11.72 -9.13
N SER A 22 -0.65 11.00 -8.16
CA SER A 22 -1.40 10.41 -7.05
C SER A 22 -1.41 11.30 -5.82
N GLY A 23 -0.79 12.49 -5.88
CA GLY A 23 -0.77 13.47 -4.79
C GLY A 23 0.15 13.13 -3.62
N TYR A 24 1.18 12.29 -3.84
CA TYR A 24 2.17 11.98 -2.81
C TYR A 24 3.10 13.17 -2.57
N ALA A 25 3.54 13.34 -1.32
CA ALA A 25 4.48 14.40 -0.97
C ALA A 25 5.89 14.17 -1.54
N SER A 26 6.25 12.92 -1.82
CA SER A 26 7.56 12.54 -2.37
C SER A 26 7.52 11.14 -3.03
N VAL A 27 8.54 10.86 -3.86
CA VAL A 27 8.71 9.54 -4.48
C VAL A 27 8.98 8.46 -3.46
N ASP A 28 9.74 8.77 -2.40
CA ASP A 28 10.03 7.83 -1.31
C ASP A 28 8.74 7.35 -0.64
N GLU A 29 7.78 8.25 -0.37
CA GLU A 29 6.48 7.91 0.21
C GLU A 29 5.66 7.01 -0.72
N PHE A 30 5.63 7.35 -2.02
CA PHE A 30 4.99 6.52 -3.03
C PHE A 30 5.59 5.11 -3.08
N VAL A 31 6.93 4.98 -3.09
CA VAL A 31 7.63 3.70 -3.15
C VAL A 31 7.37 2.89 -1.88
N LEU A 32 7.40 3.53 -0.71
CA LEU A 32 7.09 2.87 0.56
C LEU A 32 5.69 2.28 0.55
N HIS A 33 4.67 3.08 0.22
CA HIS A 33 3.28 2.62 0.16
C HIS A 33 3.07 1.55 -0.92
N ALA A 34 3.75 1.65 -2.07
CA ALA A 34 3.68 0.64 -3.12
C ALA A 34 4.23 -0.71 -2.63
N VAL A 35 5.37 -0.71 -1.95
CA VAL A 35 5.98 -1.91 -1.37
C VAL A 35 5.10 -2.48 -0.27
N GLU A 36 4.59 -1.66 0.65
CA GLU A 36 3.66 -2.11 1.71
C GLU A 36 2.38 -2.74 1.13
N LYS A 37 1.84 -2.14 0.07
CA LYS A 37 0.66 -2.65 -0.62
C LYS A 37 0.93 -4.00 -1.28
N GLU A 38 2.08 -4.17 -1.92
CA GLU A 38 2.45 -5.44 -2.55
C GLU A 38 2.74 -6.53 -1.49
N ILE A 39 3.41 -6.18 -0.39
CA ILE A 39 3.60 -7.09 0.75
C ILE A 39 2.25 -7.56 1.29
N LYS A 40 1.30 -6.65 1.54
CA LYS A 40 -0.06 -7.02 1.99
C LYS A 40 -0.81 -7.89 0.98
N ARG A 41 -0.53 -7.73 -0.31
CA ARG A 41 -1.15 -8.54 -1.38
C ARG A 41 -0.56 -9.95 -1.42
N VAL A 42 0.75 -10.10 -1.23
CA VAL A 42 1.45 -11.39 -1.28
C VAL A 42 1.38 -12.14 0.06
N MET A 43 1.37 -11.40 1.16
CA MET A 43 1.37 -11.88 2.55
C MET A 43 0.25 -11.21 3.36
N PRO A 44 -1.02 -11.57 3.11
CA PRO A 44 -2.18 -10.92 3.74
C PRO A 44 -2.31 -11.14 5.25
N ASP A 45 -1.61 -12.11 5.84
CA ASP A 45 -1.81 -12.55 7.24
C ASP A 45 -0.80 -11.95 8.25
N GLU A 46 0.37 -11.45 7.80
CA GLU A 46 1.41 -10.92 8.70
C GLU A 46 1.26 -9.42 9.02
N GLY A 47 0.36 -8.71 8.35
CA GLY A 47 0.32 -7.25 8.31
C GLY A 47 -0.93 -6.60 8.88
N GLY A 48 -1.38 -6.99 10.08
CA GLY A 48 -2.13 -6.14 11.04
C GLY A 48 -3.31 -5.29 10.54
N GLY A 49 -3.95 -5.66 9.43
CA GLY A 49 -5.15 -5.01 8.93
C GLY A 49 -6.20 -6.08 8.80
N GLU A 50 -7.26 -5.97 9.61
CA GLU A 50 -8.42 -6.86 9.54
C GLU A 50 -8.82 -6.99 8.07
N SER A 51 -8.67 -8.21 7.53
CA SER A 51 -9.01 -8.49 6.13
C SER A 51 -10.38 -7.89 5.83
N LYS A 52 -10.60 -7.41 4.60
CA LYS A 52 -11.89 -6.79 4.21
C LYS A 52 -13.10 -7.67 4.61
N GLU A 53 -12.92 -8.98 4.64
CA GLU A 53 -13.90 -9.94 5.13
C GLU A 53 -14.22 -9.79 6.63
N THR A 54 -13.21 -9.62 7.48
CA THR A 54 -13.34 -9.36 8.91
C THR A 54 -14.05 -8.02 9.16
N VAL A 55 -13.68 -6.97 8.43
CA VAL A 55 -14.37 -5.67 8.50
C VAL A 55 -15.83 -5.81 8.06
N LYS A 56 -16.10 -6.55 6.99
CA LYS A 56 -17.46 -6.82 6.50
C LYS A 56 -18.29 -7.58 7.52
N LYS A 57 -17.74 -8.63 8.15
CA LYS A 57 -18.41 -9.39 9.22
C LYS A 57 -18.73 -8.50 10.44
N ARG A 58 -17.81 -7.62 10.83
CA ARG A 58 -18.04 -6.65 11.93
C ARG A 58 -19.14 -5.64 11.57
N LEU A 59 -19.15 -5.13 10.34
CA LEU A 59 -20.18 -4.21 9.87
C LEU A 59 -21.56 -4.87 9.74
N GLN A 60 -21.64 -6.13 9.29
CA GLN A 60 -22.88 -6.92 9.29
C GLN A 60 -23.40 -7.14 10.71
N GLY A 61 -22.54 -7.51 11.66
CA GLY A 61 -22.93 -7.71 13.07
C GLY A 61 -23.40 -6.44 13.78
N LEU A 62 -23.02 -5.27 13.27
CA LEU A 62 -23.46 -3.96 13.75
C LEU A 62 -24.68 -3.40 12.99
N GLY A 63 -25.19 -4.12 11.97
CA GLY A 63 -26.38 -3.72 11.22
C GLY A 63 -26.18 -2.58 10.21
N TYR A 64 -24.93 -2.29 9.83
CA TYR A 64 -24.64 -1.23 8.84
C TYR A 64 -24.75 -1.69 7.39
N ILE A 65 -24.71 -3.00 7.16
CA ILE A 65 -24.80 -3.63 5.85
C ILE A 65 -25.58 -4.96 5.99
N GLU A 66 -26.39 -5.27 4.98
CA GLU A 66 -27.11 -6.55 4.85
C GLU A 66 -26.35 -7.52 3.95
#